data_AF-A0A7S2UJU9-F1
#
_entry.id   AF-A0A7S2UJU9-F1
#
_cell.length_a   1.000
_cell.length_b   1.000
_cell.length_c   1.000
_cell.angle_alpha   90.00
_cell.angle_beta   90.00
_cell.angle_gamma   90.00
#
_symmetry.space_group_name_H-M   'P 1'
#
loop_
_entity.id
_entity.type
_entity.pdbx_description
1 polymer ?
#
loop_
_entity_poly.entity_id
_entity_poly.type
_entity_poly.pdbx_seq_one_letter_code
_entity_poly.pdbx_strand_id
1 'polypeptide(L)'
;ATAKGDDDDDDDDELFGKDDDDEDDAAKEAKSAQKLNLESHLKTIQVLIQERAERVAGLATSLKASQVINATSLISQSAAIQTTKKICYSNLWNSGDYRQYLSSLTDHRHIMDVYGYLNLLKEGNNSILNKNALQNGESERKKRSRRFDRDYYRTCVSEGLRGICYQFVLAPFRAGIKLEDNMTLANGFSYERALPGDNLEGENGLSDPRRWIPPVVTTSSPTDFASDKVGSGELVLLSSTQGNEAELEHPELKDPLRGCRYVAAMELAYEPRIRRHLRSIFKAHAVMSTRPTSKGMNNIDAFHEYYGFHLIRSKPIKDHFPMDENESENKKFGLSYSERKEVDEEMNRRERLSCLQFLSILKAERAGEITVSVHMPLLENFNPLWYKDEQDASRSRESQDLNPMMEKLERVYLPPDGDMDESNEWNEERRKILRLALTNFLLPQFEAECRRDLREASTKIGIAAAAENLRTMAMEGPYRPSHLLGENRFLVPTGDLPIVGVCCASDPKEATYLASTTEQGELGDHIAIPSGTRIDDPKMSERVITFLIQARPSVVVVGTGGGLASRLLTRKLGDLVTQATERWNNRFVQAQDEDDEDFETRIRDYAHEDDDEEPWKCNVDLVEDNVA
;
A
#
# COMPACT_ATOMS: atom_id res chain seq x y z
N ALA A 1 -43.13 52.01 -64.44
CA ALA A 1 -43.96 53.20 -64.70
C ALA A 1 -43.16 54.14 -65.60
N THR A 2 -43.72 54.48 -66.76
CA THR A 2 -43.57 55.73 -67.54
C THR A 2 -42.13 56.25 -67.78
N ALA A 3 -41.50 56.09 -68.95
CA ALA A 3 -41.82 56.61 -70.28
C ALA A 3 -41.54 58.11 -70.51
N LYS A 4 -40.67 58.35 -71.51
CA LYS A 4 -40.71 59.38 -72.58
C LYS A 4 -40.51 60.87 -72.28
N GLY A 5 -39.95 61.53 -73.30
CA GLY A 5 -40.04 62.96 -73.60
C GLY A 5 -38.65 63.56 -73.78
N ASP A 6 -38.07 63.63 -74.99
CA ASP A 6 -38.43 64.43 -76.19
C ASP A 6 -38.02 65.90 -76.07
N ASP A 7 -37.49 66.39 -77.20
CA ASP A 7 -37.55 67.76 -77.74
C ASP A 7 -36.69 68.84 -77.04
N ASP A 8 -36.09 69.84 -77.71
CA ASP A 8 -36.00 70.26 -79.11
C ASP A 8 -35.14 71.56 -79.11
N ASP A 9 -34.77 72.02 -80.31
CA ASP A 9 -34.55 73.45 -80.68
C ASP A 9 -33.35 74.21 -80.07
N ASP A 10 -32.68 75.16 -80.74
CA ASP A 10 -32.74 75.67 -82.10
C ASP A 10 -31.53 76.62 -82.26
N ASP A 11 -31.11 76.77 -83.52
CA ASP A 11 -30.76 78.03 -84.20
C ASP A 11 -29.50 78.88 -83.91
N ASP A 12 -28.93 79.26 -85.06
CA ASP A 12 -28.39 80.57 -85.44
C ASP A 12 -27.04 81.02 -84.84
N ASP A 13 -25.98 81.08 -85.66
CA ASP A 13 -25.86 82.15 -86.65
C ASP A 13 -24.55 82.06 -87.45
N GLU A 14 -24.68 82.53 -88.69
CA GLU A 14 -23.66 82.71 -89.72
C GLU A 14 -22.46 83.58 -89.25
N LEU A 15 -21.32 83.50 -89.95
CA LEU A 15 -20.80 84.57 -90.84
C LEU A 15 -19.24 84.57 -90.94
N PHE A 16 -18.77 84.58 -92.19
CA PHE A 16 -17.39 84.82 -92.69
C PHE A 16 -16.33 83.74 -92.40
N GLY A 17 -15.48 83.32 -93.34
CA GLY A 17 -15.19 83.71 -94.71
C GLY A 17 -14.08 82.77 -95.19
N LYS A 18 -14.11 82.41 -96.48
CA LYS A 18 -13.06 81.66 -97.15
C LYS A 18 -11.83 82.56 -97.31
N ASP A 19 -10.64 82.02 -97.08
CA ASP A 19 -9.62 81.83 -98.11
C ASP A 19 -8.27 81.45 -97.45
N ASP A 20 -7.47 80.74 -98.25
CA ASP A 20 -6.04 80.42 -98.09
C ASP A 20 -5.69 79.06 -97.46
N ASP A 21 -5.78 78.06 -98.33
CA ASP A 21 -5.05 76.80 -98.35
C ASP A 21 -3.51 77.02 -98.32
N ASP A 22 -2.79 75.99 -97.86
CA ASP A 22 -1.36 75.70 -98.08
C ASP A 22 -0.32 76.01 -96.96
N GLU A 23 -0.73 76.31 -95.72
CA GLU A 23 0.18 76.35 -94.55
C GLU A 23 -0.17 75.34 -93.42
N ASP A 24 -1.18 74.49 -93.65
CA ASP A 24 -1.86 73.75 -92.58
C ASP A 24 -1.43 72.27 -92.44
N ASP A 25 -0.69 71.72 -93.41
CA ASP A 25 -0.27 70.32 -93.38
C ASP A 25 0.95 70.06 -92.48
N ALA A 26 1.91 70.99 -92.42
CA ALA A 26 3.07 70.88 -91.51
C ALA A 26 2.68 71.08 -90.03
N ALA A 27 1.68 71.93 -89.76
CA ALA A 27 1.16 72.16 -88.41
C ALA A 27 0.24 71.02 -87.93
N LYS A 28 -0.52 70.37 -88.84
CA LYS A 28 -1.29 69.15 -88.56
C LYS A 28 -0.39 67.94 -88.28
N GLU A 29 0.71 67.78 -89.02
CA GLU A 29 1.66 66.68 -88.79
C GLU A 29 2.38 66.83 -87.43
N ALA A 30 2.79 68.05 -87.07
CA ALA A 30 3.38 68.35 -85.76
C ALA A 30 2.39 68.16 -84.59
N LYS A 31 1.12 68.60 -84.74
CA LYS A 31 0.06 68.35 -83.74
C LYS A 31 -0.31 66.87 -83.63
N SER A 32 -0.31 66.13 -84.74
CA SER A 32 -0.55 64.67 -84.77
C SER A 32 0.57 63.91 -84.06
N ALA A 33 1.83 64.27 -84.30
CA ALA A 33 2.99 63.71 -83.60
C ALA A 33 2.97 64.04 -82.10
N GLN A 34 2.58 65.25 -81.72
CA GLN A 34 2.45 65.66 -80.31
C GLN A 34 1.27 64.95 -79.62
N LYS A 35 0.15 64.72 -80.32
CA LYS A 35 -0.99 63.92 -79.86
C LYS A 35 -0.63 62.45 -79.67
N LEU A 36 0.09 61.85 -80.62
CA LEU A 36 0.60 60.47 -80.51
C LEU A 36 1.58 60.33 -79.34
N ASN A 37 2.43 61.33 -79.11
CA ASN A 37 3.33 61.35 -77.96
C ASN A 37 2.54 61.44 -76.64
N LEU A 38 1.56 62.34 -76.55
CA LEU A 38 0.65 62.44 -75.39
C LEU A 38 -0.15 61.16 -75.13
N GLU A 39 -0.65 60.51 -76.19
CA GLU A 39 -1.34 59.22 -76.09
C GLU A 39 -0.39 58.10 -75.61
N SER A 40 0.87 58.12 -76.04
CA SER A 40 1.89 57.19 -75.53
C SER A 40 2.17 57.41 -74.04
N HIS A 41 2.30 58.68 -73.60
CA HIS A 41 2.47 59.04 -72.20
C HIS A 41 1.25 58.65 -71.35
N LEU A 42 0.03 58.84 -71.87
CA LEU A 42 -1.21 58.43 -71.20
C LEU A 42 -1.28 56.92 -71.01
N LYS A 43 -0.89 56.13 -72.02
CA LYS A 43 -0.77 54.67 -71.89
C LYS A 43 0.27 54.28 -70.85
N THR A 44 1.44 54.91 -70.84
CA THR A 44 2.47 54.65 -69.82
C THR A 44 1.95 54.97 -68.41
N ILE A 45 1.24 56.09 -68.24
CA ILE A 45 0.65 56.46 -66.95
C ILE A 45 -0.45 55.47 -66.53
N GLN A 46 -1.29 55.01 -67.46
CA GLN A 46 -2.31 53.99 -67.17
C GLN A 46 -1.69 52.67 -66.73
N VAL A 47 -0.61 52.22 -67.40
CA VAL A 47 0.12 51.01 -66.99
C VAL A 47 0.74 51.18 -65.61
N LEU A 48 1.35 52.33 -65.31
CA LEU A 48 1.92 52.61 -63.99
C LEU A 48 0.85 52.69 -62.89
N ILE A 49 -0.33 53.24 -63.19
CA ILE A 49 -1.47 53.26 -62.25
C ILE A 49 -1.97 51.85 -62.01
N GLN A 50 -2.08 51.03 -63.05
CA GLN A 50 -2.51 49.64 -62.94
C GLN A 50 -1.51 48.80 -62.11
N GLU A 51 -0.21 48.90 -62.39
CA GLU A 51 0.83 48.24 -61.58
C GLU A 51 0.81 48.70 -60.12
N ARG A 52 0.57 49.99 -59.89
CA ARG A 52 0.48 50.54 -58.53
C ARG A 52 -0.78 50.04 -57.82
N ALA A 53 -1.91 49.95 -58.51
CA ALA A 53 -3.15 49.39 -57.97
C ALA A 53 -2.98 47.92 -57.60
N GLU A 54 -2.31 47.13 -58.43
CA GLU A 54 -1.99 45.72 -58.17
C GLU A 54 -1.06 45.54 -56.97
N ARG A 55 0.00 46.38 -56.85
CA ARG A 55 0.85 46.38 -55.64
C ARG A 55 0.09 46.77 -54.38
N VAL A 56 -0.80 47.75 -54.45
CA VAL A 56 -1.64 48.15 -53.32
C VAL A 56 -2.59 47.02 -52.91
N ALA A 57 -3.21 46.33 -53.88
CA ALA A 57 -4.04 45.17 -53.62
C ALA A 57 -3.25 43.99 -52.99
N GLY A 58 -2.03 43.74 -53.47
CA GLY A 58 -1.11 42.76 -52.90
C GLY A 58 -0.70 43.08 -51.47
N LEU A 59 -0.35 44.34 -51.19
CA LEU A 59 -0.03 44.82 -49.84
C LEU A 59 -1.24 44.76 -48.90
N ALA A 60 -2.43 45.11 -49.37
CA ALA A 60 -3.66 45.00 -48.57
C ALA A 60 -3.98 43.54 -48.21
N THR A 61 -3.72 42.60 -49.11
CA THR A 61 -3.90 41.16 -48.86
C THR A 61 -2.85 40.65 -47.85
N SER A 62 -1.60 41.08 -47.99
CA SER A 62 -0.53 40.76 -47.04
C SER A 62 -0.76 41.36 -45.64
N LEU A 63 -1.31 42.57 -45.56
CA LEU A 63 -1.71 43.22 -44.32
C LEU A 63 -2.82 42.43 -43.61
N LYS A 64 -3.87 42.02 -44.34
CA LYS A 64 -4.94 41.18 -43.80
C LYS A 64 -4.42 39.83 -43.31
N ALA A 65 -3.53 39.17 -44.07
CA ALA A 65 -2.91 37.92 -43.65
C ALA A 65 -2.07 38.11 -42.37
N SER A 66 -1.27 39.19 -42.30
CA SER A 66 -0.46 39.52 -41.12
C SER A 66 -1.32 39.87 -39.90
N GLN A 67 -2.45 40.56 -40.09
CA GLN A 67 -3.41 40.87 -39.02
C GLN A 67 -4.08 39.61 -38.48
N VAL A 68 -4.45 38.65 -39.34
CA VAL A 68 -5.01 37.35 -38.92
C VAL A 68 -3.98 36.53 -38.15
N ILE A 69 -2.72 36.50 -38.61
CA ILE A 69 -1.62 35.82 -37.90
C ILE A 69 -1.37 36.47 -36.54
N ASN A 70 -1.40 37.80 -36.46
CA ASN A 70 -1.19 38.53 -35.20
C ASN A 70 -2.38 38.34 -34.23
N ALA A 71 -3.62 38.36 -34.71
CA ALA A 71 -4.80 38.04 -33.90
C ALA A 71 -4.75 36.59 -33.38
N THR A 72 -4.34 35.63 -34.21
CA THR A 72 -4.17 34.22 -33.81
C THR A 72 -3.02 34.06 -32.80
N SER A 73 -1.94 34.81 -32.94
CA SER A 73 -0.82 34.87 -31.99
C SER A 73 -1.24 35.48 -30.65
N LEU A 74 -2.06 36.52 -30.65
CA LEU A 74 -2.60 37.14 -29.44
C LEU A 74 -3.58 36.21 -28.71
N ILE A 75 -4.43 35.49 -29.46
CA ILE A 75 -5.33 34.46 -28.90
C ILE A 75 -4.51 33.32 -28.30
N SER A 76 -3.48 32.81 -29.00
CA SER A 76 -2.63 31.73 -28.49
C SER A 76 -1.78 32.16 -27.28
N GLN A 77 -1.28 33.40 -27.25
CA GLN A 77 -0.61 33.98 -26.08
C GLN A 77 -1.57 34.11 -24.90
N SER A 78 -2.80 34.58 -25.12
CA SER A 78 -3.82 34.68 -24.06
C SER A 78 -4.23 33.31 -23.52
N ALA A 79 -4.38 32.30 -24.37
CA ALA A 79 -4.67 30.92 -24.00
C ALA A 79 -3.50 30.27 -23.24
N ALA A 80 -2.26 30.53 -23.65
CA ALA A 80 -1.06 30.08 -22.96
C ALA A 80 -0.95 30.70 -21.55
N ILE A 81 -1.23 32.00 -21.41
CA ILE A 81 -1.25 32.71 -20.12
C ILE A 81 -2.38 32.19 -19.21
N GLN A 82 -3.56 31.90 -19.76
CA GLN A 82 -4.65 31.27 -19.00
C GLN A 82 -4.29 29.85 -18.58
N THR A 83 -3.59 29.09 -19.43
CA THR A 83 -3.11 27.74 -19.12
C THR A 83 -2.09 27.76 -17.98
N THR A 84 -1.11 28.67 -18.01
CA THR A 84 -0.12 28.79 -16.93
C THR A 84 -0.75 29.24 -15.62
N LYS A 85 -1.73 30.16 -15.66
CA LYS A 85 -2.52 30.55 -14.48
C LYS A 85 -3.30 29.38 -13.89
N LYS A 86 -3.93 28.54 -14.71
CA LYS A 86 -4.69 27.34 -14.26
C LYS A 86 -3.81 26.26 -13.65
N ILE A 87 -2.55 26.13 -14.08
CA ILE A 87 -1.63 25.12 -13.56
C ILE A 87 -1.15 25.46 -12.13
N CYS A 88 -0.99 26.75 -11.83
CA CYS A 88 -0.55 27.26 -10.52
C CYS A 88 0.83 26.72 -10.08
N TYR A 89 1.81 26.70 -10.99
CA TYR A 89 3.15 26.11 -10.75
C TYR A 89 3.83 26.55 -9.45
N SER A 90 3.69 27.82 -9.07
CA SER A 90 4.25 28.41 -7.84
C SER A 90 3.72 27.78 -6.55
N ASN A 91 2.53 27.18 -6.60
CA ASN A 91 1.81 26.61 -5.46
C ASN A 91 1.90 25.08 -5.42
N LEU A 92 2.39 24.45 -6.49
CA LEU A 92 2.51 22.99 -6.57
C LEU A 92 3.76 22.48 -5.88
N TRP A 93 4.92 23.08 -6.15
CA TRP A 93 6.21 22.65 -5.59
C TRP A 93 7.28 23.73 -5.76
N ASN A 94 8.35 23.64 -4.98
CA ASN A 94 9.58 24.41 -5.19
C ASN A 94 10.69 23.44 -5.62
N SER A 95 11.27 23.66 -6.81
CA SER A 95 12.26 22.75 -7.39
C SER A 95 13.55 22.66 -6.58
N GLY A 96 14.00 23.76 -5.98
CA GLY A 96 15.19 23.80 -5.14
C GLY A 96 14.99 23.07 -3.82
N ASP A 97 13.84 23.28 -3.17
CA ASP A 97 13.46 22.57 -1.93
C ASP A 97 13.34 21.06 -2.17
N TYR A 98 12.59 20.62 -3.20
CA TYR A 98 12.45 19.19 -3.48
C TYR A 98 13.77 18.54 -3.89
N ARG A 99 14.68 19.27 -4.53
CA ARG A 99 16.04 18.76 -4.82
C ARG A 99 16.83 18.52 -3.54
N GLN A 100 16.78 19.46 -2.59
CA GLN A 100 17.42 19.28 -1.27
C GLN A 100 16.76 18.14 -0.48
N TYR A 101 15.43 18.10 -0.46
CA TYR A 101 14.67 17.05 0.20
C TYR A 101 15.02 15.66 -0.34
N LEU A 102 14.98 15.46 -1.67
CA LEU A 102 15.36 14.20 -2.31
C LEU A 102 16.82 13.81 -2.01
N SER A 103 17.73 14.78 -1.89
CA SER A 103 19.13 14.51 -1.54
C SER A 103 19.29 14.03 -0.08
N SER A 104 18.34 14.37 0.80
CA SER A 104 18.33 13.95 2.21
C SER A 104 17.66 12.61 2.46
N LEU A 105 16.90 12.08 1.49
CA LEU A 105 16.13 10.84 1.65
C LEU A 105 17.00 9.61 1.42
N THR A 106 17.02 8.72 2.41
CA THR A 106 17.65 7.40 2.33
C THR A 106 16.64 6.25 2.19
N ASP A 107 15.43 6.44 2.71
CA ASP A 107 14.37 5.43 2.69
C ASP A 107 13.64 5.41 1.33
N HIS A 108 13.64 4.24 0.69
CA HIS A 108 12.93 3.96 -0.56
C HIS A 108 11.43 4.32 -0.47
N ARG A 109 10.79 4.11 0.68
CA ARG A 109 9.36 4.38 0.87
C ARG A 109 9.06 5.87 0.69
N HIS A 110 9.88 6.75 1.26
CA HIS A 110 9.71 8.20 1.10
C HIS A 110 10.00 8.67 -0.32
N ILE A 111 10.95 8.04 -1.02
CA ILE A 111 11.20 8.32 -2.45
C ILE A 111 9.97 7.97 -3.29
N MET A 112 9.32 6.84 -3.00
CA MET A 112 8.08 6.44 -3.66
C MET A 112 6.91 7.40 -3.37
N ASP A 113 6.83 7.94 -2.15
CA ASP A 113 5.85 8.99 -1.81
C ASP A 113 6.07 10.26 -2.66
N VAL A 114 7.33 10.71 -2.82
CA VAL A 114 7.66 11.85 -3.70
C VAL A 114 7.27 11.54 -5.15
N TYR A 115 7.62 10.36 -5.65
CA TYR A 115 7.23 9.93 -7.00
C TYR A 115 5.70 9.91 -7.19
N GLY A 116 4.97 9.44 -6.18
CA GLY A 116 3.51 9.44 -6.15
C GLY A 116 2.93 10.86 -6.27
N TYR A 117 3.47 11.81 -5.51
CA TYR A 117 3.09 13.22 -5.57
C TYR A 117 3.32 13.83 -6.96
N LEU A 118 4.53 13.66 -7.50
CA LEU A 118 4.89 14.23 -8.81
C LEU A 118 4.04 13.65 -9.94
N ASN A 119 3.69 12.36 -9.87
CA ASN A 119 2.79 11.75 -10.82
C ASN A 119 1.36 12.28 -10.71
N LEU A 120 0.86 12.51 -9.49
CA LEU A 120 -0.44 13.15 -9.28
C LEU A 120 -0.49 14.54 -9.91
N LEU A 121 0.55 15.34 -9.68
CA LEU A 121 0.67 16.67 -10.26
C LEU A 121 0.76 16.62 -11.79
N LYS A 122 1.59 15.72 -12.32
CA LYS A 122 1.74 15.49 -13.77
C LYS A 122 0.40 15.13 -14.42
N GLU A 123 -0.38 14.25 -13.80
CA GLU A 123 -1.70 13.89 -14.31
C GLU A 123 -2.67 15.07 -14.32
N GLY A 124 -2.72 15.86 -13.24
CA GLY A 124 -3.54 17.06 -13.19
C GLY A 124 -3.15 18.08 -14.26
N ASN A 125 -1.85 18.34 -14.42
CA ASN A 125 -1.32 19.27 -15.41
C ASN A 125 -1.62 18.79 -16.84
N ASN A 126 -1.44 17.50 -17.09
CA ASN A 126 -1.81 16.89 -18.37
C ASN A 126 -3.29 17.05 -18.66
N SER A 127 -4.19 16.94 -17.68
CA SER A 127 -5.63 17.14 -17.91
C SER A 127 -5.98 18.55 -18.37
N ILE A 128 -5.30 19.57 -17.83
CA ILE A 128 -5.45 20.96 -18.29
C ILE A 128 -5.00 21.09 -19.74
N LEU A 129 -3.79 20.59 -20.05
CA LEU A 129 -3.22 20.65 -21.41
C LEU A 129 -4.10 19.92 -22.44
N ASN A 130 -4.58 18.72 -22.11
CA ASN A 130 -5.40 17.91 -23.00
C ASN A 130 -6.78 18.53 -23.26
N LYS A 131 -7.40 19.17 -22.26
CA LYS A 131 -8.68 19.86 -22.45
C LYS A 131 -8.53 21.05 -23.39
N ASN A 132 -7.43 21.79 -23.28
CA ASN A 132 -7.12 22.88 -24.19
C ASN A 132 -6.79 22.37 -25.61
N ALA A 133 -6.17 21.19 -25.74
CA ALA A 133 -5.93 20.55 -27.05
C ALA A 133 -7.22 20.03 -27.71
N LEU A 134 -8.15 19.48 -26.94
CA LEU A 134 -9.48 19.07 -27.41
C LEU A 134 -10.32 20.26 -27.92
N GLN A 135 -10.16 21.44 -27.32
CA GLN A 135 -10.73 22.69 -27.84
C GLN A 135 -10.12 23.11 -29.19
N ASN A 136 -8.92 22.62 -29.53
CA ASN A 136 -8.21 22.90 -30.78
C ASN A 136 -8.37 21.80 -31.86
N GLY A 137 -9.25 20.81 -31.66
CA GLY A 137 -9.65 19.86 -32.71
C GLY A 137 -8.94 18.51 -32.77
N GLU A 138 -8.02 18.19 -31.85
CA GLU A 138 -7.40 16.86 -31.77
C GLU A 138 -8.14 15.98 -30.77
N SER A 139 -8.86 14.95 -31.26
CA SER A 139 -9.67 14.05 -30.43
C SER A 139 -9.09 12.63 -30.41
N GLU A 140 -8.27 12.33 -29.39
CA GLU A 140 -7.97 10.95 -29.02
C GLU A 140 -8.94 10.49 -27.91
N ARG A 141 -9.76 9.47 -28.21
CA ARG A 141 -10.63 8.82 -27.21
C ARG A 141 -9.78 8.06 -26.19
N LYS A 142 -9.67 8.60 -24.97
CA LYS A 142 -8.97 7.94 -23.86
C LYS A 142 -9.80 6.82 -23.25
N LYS A 143 -9.13 5.71 -22.92
CA LYS A 143 -9.67 4.65 -22.06
C LYS A 143 -9.93 5.25 -20.67
N ARG A 144 -11.16 5.13 -20.16
CA ARG A 144 -11.51 5.55 -18.78
C ARG A 144 -10.57 4.84 -17.80
N SER A 145 -10.08 5.55 -16.79
CA SER A 145 -9.29 4.89 -15.74
C SER A 145 -10.22 3.95 -14.97
N ARG A 146 -9.68 2.84 -14.48
CA ARG A 146 -10.39 1.99 -13.52
C ARG A 146 -10.51 2.65 -12.13
N ARG A 147 -9.81 3.76 -11.87
CA ARG A 147 -9.83 4.49 -10.58
C ARG A 147 -10.68 5.75 -10.69
N PHE A 148 -11.91 5.66 -10.21
CA PHE A 148 -12.89 6.76 -10.19
C PHE A 148 -12.34 8.04 -9.53
N ASP A 149 -11.59 7.91 -8.43
CA ASP A 149 -11.00 9.05 -7.70
C ASP A 149 -10.05 9.89 -8.53
N ARG A 150 -9.16 9.24 -9.29
CA ARG A 150 -8.21 9.94 -10.16
C ARG A 150 -8.93 10.61 -11.33
N ASP A 151 -10.06 10.06 -11.76
CA ASP A 151 -10.86 10.62 -12.86
C ASP A 151 -11.57 11.90 -12.40
N TYR A 152 -12.18 11.87 -11.21
CA TYR A 152 -12.79 13.04 -10.60
C TYR A 152 -11.78 14.16 -10.35
N TYR A 153 -10.60 13.85 -9.80
CA TYR A 153 -9.51 14.83 -9.66
C TYR A 153 -9.11 15.47 -10.99
N ARG A 154 -8.89 14.65 -12.03
CA ARG A 154 -8.49 15.16 -13.36
C ARG A 154 -9.55 16.09 -13.95
N THR A 155 -10.83 15.74 -13.82
CA THR A 155 -11.95 16.60 -14.22
C THR A 155 -11.92 17.92 -13.46
N CYS A 156 -11.89 17.89 -12.13
CA CYS A 156 -11.84 19.08 -11.28
C CYS A 156 -10.66 20.02 -11.63
N VAL A 157 -9.47 19.47 -11.81
CA VAL A 157 -8.27 20.25 -12.17
C VAL A 157 -8.40 20.85 -13.57
N SER A 158 -8.95 20.10 -14.54
CA SER A 158 -9.20 20.62 -15.90
C SER A 158 -10.29 21.71 -15.97
N GLU A 159 -11.23 21.72 -15.02
CA GLU A 159 -12.20 22.82 -14.87
C GLU A 159 -11.57 24.07 -14.23
N GLY A 160 -10.34 23.97 -13.69
CA GLY A 160 -9.63 25.09 -13.08
C GLY A 160 -9.87 25.24 -11.57
N LEU A 161 -10.53 24.27 -10.93
CA LEU A 161 -10.85 24.32 -9.49
C LEU A 161 -9.60 24.38 -8.59
N ARG A 162 -8.44 23.93 -9.09
CA ARG A 162 -7.15 24.06 -8.40
C ARG A 162 -6.77 25.53 -8.14
N GLY A 163 -6.95 26.41 -9.12
CA GLY A 163 -6.62 27.82 -8.94
C GLY A 163 -7.52 28.51 -7.92
N ILE A 164 -8.76 28.03 -7.80
CA ILE A 164 -9.75 28.53 -6.83
C ILE A 164 -9.40 28.04 -5.43
N CYS A 165 -9.04 26.76 -5.26
CA CYS A 165 -8.75 26.23 -3.93
C CYS A 165 -7.57 26.97 -3.25
N TYR A 166 -6.51 27.28 -3.99
CA TYR A 166 -5.36 28.03 -3.47
C TYR A 166 -5.65 29.48 -3.10
N GLN A 167 -6.85 30.00 -3.33
CA GLN A 167 -7.27 31.33 -2.84
C GLN A 167 -7.67 31.31 -1.36
N PHE A 168 -7.87 30.13 -0.77
CA PHE A 168 -8.27 30.00 0.64
C PHE A 168 -7.53 28.88 1.40
N VAL A 169 -6.71 28.08 0.72
CA VAL A 169 -5.86 27.06 1.35
C VAL A 169 -4.37 27.31 1.18
N LEU A 170 -3.58 26.81 2.14
CA LEU A 170 -2.13 26.79 2.03
C LEU A 170 -1.68 25.74 0.99
N ALA A 171 -0.69 26.10 0.18
CA ALA A 171 -0.07 25.19 -0.78
C ALA A 171 0.44 23.91 -0.09
N PRO A 172 0.24 22.71 -0.67
CA PRO A 172 0.57 21.45 -0.02
C PRO A 172 2.02 21.36 0.45
N PHE A 173 3.00 21.68 -0.42
CA PHE A 173 4.41 21.59 -0.05
C PHE A 173 4.80 22.53 1.11
N ARG A 174 4.14 23.69 1.22
CA ARG A 174 4.37 24.63 2.34
C ARG A 174 3.83 24.05 3.64
N ALA A 175 2.65 23.43 3.60
CA ALA A 175 2.09 22.71 4.73
C ALA A 175 3.00 21.54 5.15
N GLY A 176 3.58 20.81 4.18
CA GLY A 176 4.54 19.74 4.45
C GLY A 176 5.81 20.23 5.18
N ILE A 177 6.43 21.31 4.70
CA ILE A 177 7.62 21.90 5.34
C ILE A 177 7.30 22.36 6.77
N LYS A 178 6.18 23.07 6.96
CA LYS A 178 5.74 23.52 8.29
C LYS A 178 5.51 22.36 9.24
N LEU A 179 4.93 21.26 8.77
CA LEU A 179 4.69 20.07 9.59
C LEU A 179 6.00 19.41 9.98
N GLU A 180 6.93 19.22 9.04
CA GLU A 180 8.22 18.60 9.33
C GLU A 180 9.03 19.43 10.32
N ASP A 181 9.13 20.74 10.13
CA ASP A 181 9.84 21.63 11.05
C ASP A 181 9.23 21.60 12.46
N ASN A 182 7.90 21.61 12.58
CA ASN A 182 7.22 21.50 13.88
C ASN A 182 7.43 20.15 14.57
N MET A 183 7.71 19.09 13.81
CA MET A 183 7.93 17.75 14.34
C MET A 183 9.41 17.47 14.67
N THR A 184 10.34 18.13 13.98
CA THR A 184 11.77 17.81 14.03
C THR A 184 12.61 18.86 14.75
N LEU A 185 12.22 20.14 14.70
CA LEU A 185 12.98 21.23 15.31
C LEU A 185 12.46 21.51 16.73
N ALA A 186 13.39 21.65 17.68
CA ALA A 186 13.05 21.95 19.08
C ALA A 186 12.27 23.26 19.25
N ASN A 187 12.58 24.27 18.42
CA ASN A 187 11.93 25.59 18.45
C ASN A 187 10.69 25.67 17.52
N GLY A 188 10.36 24.59 16.82
CA GLY A 188 9.28 24.55 15.83
C GLY A 188 9.57 25.34 14.54
N PHE A 189 8.52 25.58 13.76
CA PHE A 189 8.58 26.28 12.48
C PHE A 189 8.78 27.80 12.62
N SER A 190 9.67 28.38 11.82
CA SER A 190 9.87 29.83 11.70
C SER A 190 9.20 30.40 10.44
N TYR A 191 8.36 31.43 10.61
CA TYR A 191 7.70 32.13 9.51
C TYR A 191 8.65 32.94 8.61
N GLU A 192 9.86 33.21 9.07
CA GLU A 192 10.90 33.91 8.28
C GLU A 192 11.67 32.96 7.35
N ARG A 193 11.39 31.64 7.41
CA ARG A 193 12.08 30.63 6.61
C ARG A 193 12.03 31.00 5.13
N ALA A 194 13.21 31.11 4.50
CA ALA A 194 13.41 31.30 3.07
C ALA A 194 13.36 29.95 2.31
N LEU A 195 12.79 29.93 1.10
CA LEU A 195 12.86 28.81 0.18
C LEU A 195 13.98 29.05 -0.84
N PRO A 196 14.63 27.98 -1.34
CA PRO A 196 15.60 28.12 -2.41
C PRO A 196 15.02 28.81 -3.65
N GLY A 197 15.70 29.85 -4.12
CA GLY A 197 15.28 30.64 -5.29
C GLY A 197 14.31 31.79 -4.98
N ASP A 198 14.00 32.07 -3.71
CA ASP A 198 13.28 33.29 -3.36
C ASP A 198 14.15 34.53 -3.56
N ASN A 199 13.62 35.54 -4.26
CA ASN A 199 14.22 36.86 -4.32
C ASN A 199 14.05 37.53 -2.95
N LEU A 200 15.13 37.61 -2.17
CA LEU A 200 15.18 38.30 -0.87
C LEU A 200 15.23 39.83 -1.06
N GLU A 201 14.32 40.40 -1.86
CA GLU A 201 14.27 41.83 -2.24
C GLU A 201 13.59 42.73 -1.18
N GLY A 202 13.38 42.25 0.05
CA GLY A 202 12.90 43.09 1.15
C GLY A 202 14.01 44.01 1.68
N GLU A 203 13.65 45.19 2.23
CA GLU A 203 14.58 46.19 2.80
C GLU A 203 15.59 45.62 3.83
N ASN A 204 15.31 44.43 4.40
CA ASN A 204 16.15 43.74 5.39
C ASN A 204 16.68 42.36 4.94
N GLY A 205 16.46 41.93 3.69
CA GLY A 205 16.86 40.59 3.22
C GLY A 205 16.08 39.42 3.83
N LEU A 206 14.96 39.70 4.52
CA LEU A 206 14.07 38.69 5.10
C LEU A 206 12.94 38.32 4.14
N SER A 207 12.47 37.08 4.25
CA SER A 207 11.37 36.57 3.44
C SER A 207 10.00 36.94 4.01
N ASP A 208 9.01 37.27 3.17
CA ASP A 208 7.67 37.69 3.61
C ASP A 208 6.97 36.59 4.44
N PRO A 209 6.67 36.80 5.73
CA PRO A 209 6.02 35.80 6.59
C PRO A 209 4.64 35.33 6.10
N ARG A 210 3.91 36.17 5.35
CA ARG A 210 2.50 35.90 4.96
C ARG A 210 2.34 34.68 4.06
N ARG A 211 3.37 34.33 3.31
CA ARG A 211 3.37 33.18 2.40
C ARG A 211 3.25 31.81 3.10
N TRP A 212 3.48 31.76 4.40
CA TRP A 212 3.36 30.57 5.24
C TRP A 212 2.02 30.49 5.98
N ILE A 213 1.15 31.46 5.73
CA ILE A 213 -0.21 31.57 6.27
C ILE A 213 -1.17 31.25 5.13
N PRO A 214 -2.22 30.44 5.35
CA PRO A 214 -3.23 30.22 4.33
C PRO A 214 -3.88 31.57 3.95
N PRO A 215 -4.10 31.85 2.65
CA PRO A 215 -4.78 33.07 2.24
C PRO A 215 -6.18 33.15 2.85
N VAL A 216 -6.59 34.33 3.30
CA VAL A 216 -7.92 34.56 3.90
C VAL A 216 -8.73 35.46 2.97
N VAL A 217 -9.91 34.99 2.56
CA VAL A 217 -10.87 35.80 1.82
C VAL A 217 -11.65 36.63 2.84
N THR A 218 -11.32 37.91 2.96
CA THR A 218 -11.91 38.80 3.96
C THR A 218 -13.22 39.45 3.50
N THR A 219 -13.57 39.32 2.22
CA THR A 219 -14.65 40.06 1.58
C THR A 219 -15.98 39.32 1.53
N SER A 220 -15.98 38.00 1.75
CA SER A 220 -17.16 37.15 1.59
C SER A 220 -17.08 35.87 2.42
N SER A 221 -18.27 35.37 2.82
CA SER A 221 -18.42 34.02 3.36
C SER A 221 -18.05 32.96 2.31
N PRO A 222 -17.72 31.72 2.68
CA PRO A 222 -17.49 30.64 1.72
C PRO A 222 -18.68 30.40 0.79
N THR A 223 -19.91 30.55 1.30
CA THR A 223 -21.14 30.40 0.51
C THR A 223 -21.27 31.52 -0.53
N ASP A 224 -21.10 32.78 -0.12
CA ASP A 224 -21.18 33.92 -1.04
C ASP A 224 -20.05 33.91 -2.06
N PHE A 225 -18.83 33.54 -1.64
CA PHE A 225 -17.70 33.33 -2.52
C PHE A 225 -18.01 32.26 -3.57
N ALA A 226 -18.58 31.13 -3.15
CA ALA A 226 -18.92 30.07 -4.09
C ALA A 226 -20.02 30.51 -5.06
N SER A 227 -21.04 31.23 -4.60
CA SER A 227 -22.09 31.79 -5.44
C SER A 227 -21.56 32.81 -6.45
N ASP A 228 -20.63 33.69 -6.05
CA ASP A 228 -19.96 34.64 -6.94
C ASP A 228 -19.10 33.92 -8.00
N LYS A 229 -18.34 32.90 -7.59
CA LYS A 229 -17.53 32.09 -8.51
C LYS A 229 -18.37 31.26 -9.48
N VAL A 230 -19.54 30.78 -9.06
CA VAL A 230 -20.51 30.13 -9.95
C VAL A 230 -21.13 31.16 -10.90
N GLY A 231 -21.54 32.33 -10.39
CA GLY A 231 -22.17 33.39 -11.18
C GLY A 231 -21.25 34.01 -12.23
N SER A 232 -19.95 34.11 -11.94
CA SER A 232 -18.90 34.54 -12.88
C SER A 232 -18.50 33.45 -13.88
N GLY A 233 -18.94 32.21 -13.69
CA GLY A 233 -18.56 31.07 -14.53
C GLY A 233 -17.14 30.54 -14.29
N GLU A 234 -16.44 31.04 -13.27
CA GLU A 234 -15.11 30.55 -12.87
C GLU A 234 -15.18 29.18 -12.19
N LEU A 235 -16.26 28.91 -11.44
CA LEU A 235 -16.51 27.64 -10.76
C LEU A 235 -17.61 26.84 -11.47
N VAL A 236 -17.25 25.65 -11.96
CA VAL A 236 -18.17 24.72 -12.61
C VAL A 236 -18.71 23.72 -11.60
N LEU A 237 -20.04 23.65 -11.48
CA LEU A 237 -20.74 22.65 -10.67
C LEU A 237 -20.67 21.28 -11.35
N LEU A 238 -19.81 20.42 -10.83
CA LEU A 238 -19.67 19.04 -11.27
C LEU A 238 -20.70 18.16 -10.54
N SER A 239 -21.96 18.20 -10.99
CA SER A 239 -22.94 17.18 -10.59
C SER A 239 -22.48 15.83 -11.14
N SER A 240 -22.27 14.84 -10.28
CA SER A 240 -21.81 13.51 -10.67
C SER A 240 -22.74 12.92 -11.73
N THR A 241 -22.27 12.85 -12.98
CA THR A 241 -22.95 12.08 -14.02
C THR A 241 -22.76 10.60 -13.69
N GLN A 242 -23.87 9.95 -13.30
CA GLN A 242 -24.05 8.52 -13.00
C GLN A 242 -23.93 8.14 -11.51
N GLY A 243 -25.08 8.08 -10.84
CA GLY A 243 -25.29 7.63 -9.47
C GLY A 243 -26.79 7.64 -9.14
N ASN A 244 -27.30 6.59 -8.49
CA ASN A 244 -28.73 6.28 -8.29
C ASN A 244 -29.58 7.46 -7.77
N GLU A 245 -30.91 7.42 -7.98
CA GLU A 245 -31.89 8.40 -7.45
C GLU A 245 -31.78 8.66 -5.93
N ALA A 246 -31.21 7.72 -5.16
CA ALA A 246 -30.92 7.88 -3.73
C ALA A 246 -29.69 8.77 -3.41
N GLU A 247 -28.73 8.95 -4.32
CA GLU A 247 -27.60 9.87 -4.13
C GLU A 247 -28.00 11.34 -4.37
N LEU A 248 -29.06 11.59 -5.14
CA LEU A 248 -29.52 12.95 -5.49
C LEU A 248 -30.08 13.78 -4.31
N GLU A 249 -30.32 13.16 -3.15
CA GLU A 249 -30.85 13.82 -1.95
C GLU A 249 -29.77 14.26 -0.94
N HIS A 250 -28.49 13.88 -1.09
CA HIS A 250 -27.45 14.28 -0.13
C HIS A 250 -27.02 15.76 -0.32
N PRO A 251 -27.15 16.62 0.71
CA PRO A 251 -26.85 18.06 0.61
C PRO A 251 -25.42 18.37 0.15
N GLU A 252 -24.45 17.50 0.48
CA GLU A 252 -23.04 17.66 0.09
C GLU A 252 -22.80 17.55 -1.42
N LEU A 253 -23.67 16.85 -2.18
CA LEU A 253 -23.55 16.74 -3.63
C LEU A 253 -23.92 18.04 -4.36
N LYS A 254 -24.66 18.93 -3.69
CA LYS A 254 -25.07 20.26 -4.20
C LYS A 254 -24.09 21.37 -3.82
N ASP A 255 -23.04 21.02 -3.08
CA ASP A 255 -22.06 21.97 -2.57
C ASP A 255 -21.08 22.40 -3.68
N PRO A 256 -21.07 23.68 -4.08
CA PRO A 256 -20.19 24.19 -5.12
C PRO A 256 -18.70 24.03 -4.80
N LEU A 257 -18.31 24.04 -3.52
CA LEU A 257 -16.91 23.93 -3.13
C LEU A 257 -16.41 22.48 -3.06
N ARG A 258 -17.28 21.47 -3.21
CA ARG A 258 -16.92 20.05 -3.12
C ARG A 258 -15.73 19.66 -4.00
N GLY A 259 -15.74 20.09 -5.26
CA GLY A 259 -14.64 19.81 -6.19
C GLY A 259 -13.33 20.49 -5.76
N CYS A 260 -13.41 21.71 -5.23
CA CYS A 260 -12.25 22.42 -4.70
C CYS A 260 -11.67 21.71 -3.46
N ARG A 261 -12.54 21.27 -2.53
CA ARG A 261 -12.11 20.50 -1.34
C ARG A 261 -11.44 19.20 -1.75
N TYR A 262 -12.00 18.49 -2.72
CA TYR A 262 -11.46 17.22 -3.19
C TYR A 262 -10.04 17.38 -3.76
N VAL A 263 -9.82 18.39 -4.63
CA VAL A 263 -8.50 18.69 -5.19
C VAL A 263 -7.51 19.03 -4.08
N ALA A 264 -7.87 19.95 -3.17
CA ALA A 264 -7.00 20.36 -2.07
C ALA A 264 -6.66 19.18 -1.15
N ALA A 265 -7.65 18.37 -0.77
CA ALA A 265 -7.46 17.21 0.10
C ALA A 265 -6.58 16.13 -0.55
N MET A 266 -6.77 15.87 -1.85
CA MET A 266 -5.98 14.88 -2.57
C MET A 266 -4.53 15.33 -2.74
N GLU A 267 -4.29 16.60 -3.11
CA GLU A 267 -2.93 17.12 -3.23
C GLU A 267 -2.21 17.20 -1.88
N LEU A 268 -2.93 17.54 -0.81
CA LEU A 268 -2.40 17.51 0.56
C LEU A 268 -2.04 16.09 1.01
N ALA A 269 -2.92 15.12 0.76
CA ALA A 269 -2.72 13.72 1.15
C ALA A 269 -1.55 13.03 0.42
N TYR A 270 -1.23 13.47 -0.79
CA TYR A 270 -0.10 12.95 -1.56
C TYR A 270 1.21 13.69 -1.28
N GLU A 271 1.19 14.79 -0.53
CA GLU A 271 2.42 15.51 -0.18
C GLU A 271 3.34 14.62 0.70
N PRO A 272 4.61 14.42 0.31
CA PRO A 272 5.47 13.41 0.91
C PRO A 272 5.85 13.67 2.37
N ARG A 273 6.05 14.92 2.81
CA ARG A 273 6.40 15.24 4.20
C ARG A 273 5.19 15.03 5.10
N ILE A 274 4.01 15.48 4.68
CA ILE A 274 2.72 15.23 5.34
C ILE A 274 2.51 13.73 5.51
N ARG A 275 2.59 13.00 4.41
CA ARG A 275 2.39 11.55 4.41
C ARG A 275 3.36 10.84 5.34
N ARG A 276 4.65 11.22 5.35
CA ARG A 276 5.67 10.66 6.24
C ARG A 276 5.31 10.82 7.72
N HIS A 277 5.03 12.04 8.16
CA HIS A 277 4.74 12.31 9.58
C HIS A 277 3.41 11.72 10.02
N LEU A 278 2.37 11.84 9.20
CA LEU A 278 1.07 11.26 9.49
C LEU A 278 1.09 9.73 9.52
N ARG A 279 1.89 9.09 8.66
CA ARG A 279 2.11 7.63 8.71
C ARG A 279 2.72 7.20 10.04
N SER A 280 3.71 7.94 10.54
CA SER A 280 4.34 7.67 11.84
C SER A 280 3.32 7.80 12.98
N ILE A 281 2.51 8.88 12.99
CA ILE A 281 1.45 9.09 13.99
C ILE A 281 0.42 7.96 13.93
N PHE A 282 -0.02 7.58 12.72
CA PHE A 282 -0.95 6.46 12.53
C PHE A 282 -0.36 5.18 13.10
N LYS A 283 0.89 4.81 12.76
CA LYS A 283 1.52 3.57 13.25
C LYS A 283 1.62 3.54 14.78
N ALA A 284 1.86 4.68 15.42
CA ALA A 284 1.96 4.78 16.88
C ALA A 284 0.61 4.56 17.60
N HIS A 285 -0.50 4.94 16.98
CA HIS A 285 -1.84 4.88 17.58
C HIS A 285 -2.73 3.77 17.02
N ALA A 286 -2.37 3.20 15.87
CA ALA A 286 -3.18 2.20 15.19
C ALA A 286 -3.41 0.97 16.09
N VAL A 287 -4.60 0.41 15.96
CA VAL A 287 -5.04 -0.78 16.66
C VAL A 287 -5.54 -1.83 15.69
N MET A 288 -5.46 -3.08 16.11
CA MET A 288 -6.01 -4.25 15.43
C MET A 288 -7.22 -4.76 16.19
N SER A 289 -8.30 -5.04 15.45
CA SER A 289 -9.47 -5.73 15.95
C SER A 289 -9.81 -6.91 15.04
N THR A 290 -10.32 -7.99 15.62
CA THR A 290 -10.77 -9.20 14.92
C THR A 290 -12.26 -9.43 15.15
N ARG A 291 -12.95 -10.09 14.24
CA ARG A 291 -14.35 -10.55 14.48
C ARG A 291 -14.56 -11.93 13.87
N PRO A 292 -15.43 -12.77 14.45
CA PRO A 292 -15.83 -14.00 13.78
C PRO A 292 -16.65 -13.66 12.52
N THR A 293 -16.49 -14.45 11.46
CA THR A 293 -17.44 -14.49 10.34
C THR A 293 -18.65 -15.33 10.74
N SER A 294 -19.70 -15.37 9.90
CA SER A 294 -20.81 -16.31 10.10
C SER A 294 -20.33 -17.77 10.20
N LYS A 295 -19.26 -18.13 9.49
CA LYS A 295 -18.59 -19.43 9.61
C LYS A 295 -17.88 -19.58 10.96
N GLY A 296 -17.06 -18.61 11.34
CA GLY A 296 -16.33 -18.65 12.61
C GLY A 296 -17.25 -18.65 13.83
N MET A 297 -18.39 -17.97 13.77
CA MET A 297 -19.37 -17.95 14.86
C MET A 297 -19.96 -19.34 15.16
N ASN A 298 -20.05 -20.20 14.14
CA ASN A 298 -20.57 -21.57 14.29
C ASN A 298 -19.45 -22.58 14.60
N ASN A 299 -18.25 -22.36 14.06
CA ASN A 299 -17.14 -23.31 14.16
C ASN A 299 -16.27 -23.11 15.41
N ILE A 300 -16.10 -21.88 15.87
CA ILE A 300 -15.18 -21.55 16.97
C ILE A 300 -15.89 -21.81 18.30
N ASP A 301 -15.67 -23.00 18.84
CA ASP A 301 -16.05 -23.38 20.19
C ASP A 301 -14.90 -23.10 21.19
N ALA A 302 -15.09 -23.50 22.46
CA ALA A 302 -14.09 -23.28 23.53
C ALA A 302 -12.80 -24.10 23.36
N PHE A 303 -12.78 -25.10 22.48
CA PHE A 303 -11.65 -26.00 22.25
C PHE A 303 -11.00 -25.78 20.87
N HIS A 304 -11.54 -24.87 20.06
CA HIS A 304 -11.03 -24.53 18.75
C HIS A 304 -9.67 -23.81 18.82
N GLU A 305 -8.78 -24.06 17.87
CA GLU A 305 -7.44 -23.45 17.81
C GLU A 305 -7.45 -21.91 17.69
N TYR A 306 -8.59 -21.33 17.29
CA TYR A 306 -8.79 -19.88 17.16
C TYR A 306 -9.65 -19.27 18.26
N TYR A 307 -9.97 -20.04 19.29
CA TYR A 307 -10.61 -19.50 20.48
C TYR A 307 -9.74 -18.41 21.11
N GLY A 308 -10.36 -17.31 21.55
CA GLY A 308 -9.66 -16.10 22.01
C GLY A 308 -9.14 -15.16 20.91
N PHE A 309 -8.88 -15.65 19.68
CA PHE A 309 -8.44 -14.79 18.57
C PHE A 309 -9.60 -14.13 17.81
N HIS A 310 -10.81 -14.64 17.94
CA HIS A 310 -12.01 -14.14 17.24
C HIS A 310 -12.60 -12.87 17.86
N LEU A 311 -12.22 -12.50 19.09
CA LEU A 311 -12.77 -11.36 19.84
C LEU A 311 -11.71 -10.36 20.31
N ILE A 312 -10.63 -10.19 19.55
CA ILE A 312 -9.60 -9.19 19.89
C ILE A 312 -10.14 -7.81 19.52
N ARG A 313 -10.13 -6.88 20.48
CA ARG A 313 -10.55 -5.49 20.27
C ARG A 313 -9.41 -4.54 20.63
N SER A 314 -9.18 -3.58 19.75
CA SER A 314 -8.26 -2.45 19.99
C SER A 314 -6.86 -2.87 20.46
N LYS A 315 -6.32 -3.97 19.95
CA LYS A 315 -4.96 -4.40 20.29
C LYS A 315 -3.95 -3.43 19.65
N PRO A 316 -3.03 -2.79 20.40
CA PRO A 316 -2.09 -1.83 19.83
C PRO A 316 -1.17 -2.46 18.79
N ILE A 317 -1.06 -1.83 17.63
CA ILE A 317 -0.18 -2.29 16.54
C ILE A 317 1.28 -2.15 16.91
N LYS A 318 1.64 -1.11 17.67
CA LYS A 318 3.02 -0.86 18.12
C LYS A 318 3.65 -2.04 18.85
N ASP A 319 2.85 -2.90 19.50
CA ASP A 319 3.32 -4.09 20.21
C ASP A 319 3.88 -5.18 19.28
N HIS A 320 3.66 -5.06 17.98
CA HIS A 320 4.15 -6.01 16.96
C HIS A 320 5.45 -5.57 16.29
N PHE A 321 6.01 -4.44 16.68
CA PHE A 321 7.23 -3.89 16.11
C PHE A 321 8.27 -3.61 17.20
N PRO A 322 9.57 -3.53 16.84
CA PRO A 322 10.58 -3.04 17.76
C PRO A 322 10.24 -1.62 18.22
N MET A 323 10.57 -1.32 19.47
CA MET A 323 10.36 0.01 20.04
C MET A 323 11.25 1.04 19.32
N ASP A 324 10.69 2.23 19.08
CA ASP A 324 11.47 3.33 18.52
C ASP A 324 12.65 3.69 19.44
N GLU A 325 13.81 4.00 18.86
CA GLU A 325 15.06 4.26 19.59
C GLU A 325 14.89 5.31 20.69
N ASN A 326 14.22 6.42 20.36
CA ASN A 326 13.94 7.50 21.32
C ASN A 326 13.04 7.05 22.49
N GLU A 327 12.05 6.20 22.24
CA GLU A 327 11.18 5.67 23.30
C GLU A 327 11.94 4.67 24.18
N SER A 328 12.80 3.87 23.57
CA SER A 328 13.69 2.93 24.25
C SER A 328 14.67 3.65 25.17
N GLU A 329 15.32 4.72 24.68
CA GLU A 329 16.22 5.54 25.50
C GLU A 329 15.50 6.21 26.66
N ASN A 330 14.31 6.77 26.43
CA ASN A 330 13.51 7.38 27.48
C ASN A 330 13.09 6.39 28.56
N LYS A 331 12.70 5.16 28.19
CA LYS A 331 12.36 4.10 29.17
C LYS A 331 13.57 3.58 29.93
N LYS A 332 14.75 3.60 29.31
CA LYS A 332 16.01 3.16 29.92
C LYS A 332 16.73 4.26 30.70
N PHE A 333 16.21 5.48 30.67
CA PHE A 333 16.80 6.61 31.35
C PHE A 333 16.82 6.36 32.86
N GLY A 334 18.00 6.47 33.48
CA GLY A 334 18.19 6.23 34.91
C GLY A 334 18.27 4.76 35.36
N LEU A 335 18.09 3.78 34.48
CA LEU A 335 18.20 2.35 34.81
C LEU A 335 19.65 1.84 34.80
N SER A 336 19.93 0.87 35.67
CA SER A 336 21.17 0.09 35.72
C SER A 336 21.36 -0.78 34.46
N TYR A 337 22.59 -1.23 34.19
CA TYR A 337 22.88 -2.11 33.05
C TYR A 337 22.05 -3.39 33.05
N SER A 338 21.88 -4.03 34.21
CA SER A 338 21.06 -5.25 34.33
C SER A 338 19.59 -4.99 34.04
N GLU A 339 19.04 -3.91 34.59
CA GLU A 339 17.63 -3.52 34.40
C GLU A 339 17.34 -3.16 32.93
N ARG A 340 18.28 -2.48 32.26
CA ARG A 340 18.17 -2.18 30.82
C ARG A 340 18.09 -3.46 29.97
N LYS A 341 18.89 -4.46 30.31
CA LYS A 341 18.90 -5.75 29.62
C LYS A 341 17.58 -6.50 29.82
N GLU A 342 17.03 -6.49 31.03
CA GLU A 342 15.73 -7.11 31.33
C GLU A 342 14.58 -6.43 30.56
N VAL A 343 14.59 -5.09 30.48
CA VAL A 343 13.62 -4.35 29.66
C VAL A 343 13.72 -4.74 28.19
N ASP A 344 14.93 -4.85 27.64
CA ASP A 344 15.12 -5.27 26.25
C ASP A 344 14.62 -6.70 25.99
N GLU A 345 14.89 -7.63 26.89
CA GLU A 345 14.41 -9.00 26.79
C GLU A 345 12.87 -9.09 26.89
N GLU A 346 12.25 -8.32 27.79
CA GLU A 346 10.80 -8.22 27.91
C GLU A 346 10.16 -7.69 26.63
N MET A 347 10.73 -6.62 26.08
CA MET A 347 10.23 -5.99 24.85
C MET A 347 10.34 -6.94 23.65
N ASN A 348 11.48 -7.62 23.50
CA ASN A 348 11.67 -8.62 22.44
C ASN A 348 10.71 -9.80 22.61
N ARG A 349 10.44 -10.22 23.85
CA ARG A 349 9.47 -11.29 24.13
C ARG A 349 8.05 -10.85 23.75
N ARG A 350 7.66 -9.63 24.11
CA ARG A 350 6.36 -9.05 23.76
C ARG A 350 6.18 -8.97 22.25
N GLU A 351 7.17 -8.45 21.52
CA GLU A 351 7.16 -8.40 20.05
C GLU A 351 7.00 -9.81 19.46
N ARG A 352 7.83 -10.76 19.91
CA ARG A 352 7.80 -12.14 19.44
C ARG A 352 6.42 -12.78 19.63
N LEU A 353 5.86 -12.72 20.84
CA LEU A 353 4.56 -13.29 21.15
C LEU A 353 3.43 -12.61 20.36
N SER A 354 3.49 -11.28 20.23
CA SER A 354 2.49 -10.51 19.50
C SER A 354 2.46 -10.86 18.01
N CYS A 355 3.64 -11.03 17.40
CA CYS A 355 3.80 -11.44 16.01
C CYS A 355 3.38 -12.89 15.76
N LEU A 356 3.73 -13.82 16.64
CA LEU A 356 3.26 -15.21 16.55
C LEU A 356 1.73 -15.28 16.67
N GLN A 357 1.13 -14.51 17.58
CA GLN A 357 -0.33 -14.40 17.68
C GLN A 357 -0.94 -13.88 16.38
N PHE A 358 -0.33 -12.90 15.72
CA PHE A 358 -0.81 -12.38 14.44
C PHE A 358 -0.76 -13.42 13.31
N LEU A 359 0.24 -14.31 13.29
CA LEU A 359 0.28 -15.42 12.33
C LEU A 359 -0.89 -16.38 12.51
N SER A 360 -1.25 -16.71 13.75
CA SER A 360 -2.44 -17.52 14.04
C SER A 360 -3.72 -16.84 13.58
N ILE A 361 -3.84 -15.52 13.79
CA ILE A 361 -4.96 -14.72 13.28
C ILE A 361 -5.00 -14.76 11.74
N LEU A 362 -3.85 -14.65 11.06
CA LEU A 362 -3.79 -14.75 9.59
C LEU A 362 -4.19 -16.15 9.09
N LYS A 363 -3.85 -17.20 9.82
CA LYS A 363 -4.28 -18.58 9.52
C LYS A 363 -5.81 -18.68 9.60
N ALA A 364 -6.41 -18.15 10.68
CA ALA A 364 -7.86 -18.11 10.87
C ALA A 364 -8.58 -17.27 9.81
N GLU A 365 -7.97 -16.16 9.38
CA GLU A 365 -8.50 -15.33 8.30
C GLU A 365 -8.48 -16.05 6.95
N ARG A 366 -7.41 -16.78 6.62
CA ARG A 366 -7.37 -17.61 5.42
C ARG A 366 -8.37 -18.75 5.46
N ALA A 367 -8.66 -19.31 6.64
CA ALA A 367 -9.71 -20.30 6.84
C ALA A 367 -11.14 -19.71 6.66
N GLY A 368 -11.26 -18.38 6.59
CA GLY A 368 -12.52 -17.66 6.45
C GLY A 368 -13.36 -17.61 7.73
N GLU A 369 -12.75 -17.86 8.90
CA GLU A 369 -13.44 -17.92 10.19
C GLU A 369 -13.36 -16.60 10.95
N ILE A 370 -12.30 -15.82 10.73
CA ILE A 370 -12.09 -14.52 11.38
C ILE A 370 -11.84 -13.47 10.30
N THR A 371 -12.27 -12.23 10.53
CA THR A 371 -11.83 -11.07 9.73
C THR A 371 -11.02 -10.13 10.59
N VAL A 372 -9.98 -9.55 10.01
CA VAL A 372 -9.05 -8.64 10.70
C VAL A 372 -9.20 -7.23 10.14
N SER A 373 -9.25 -6.24 11.01
CA SER A 373 -9.24 -4.82 10.66
C SER A 373 -8.15 -4.08 11.42
N VAL A 374 -7.36 -3.28 10.71
CA VAL A 374 -6.41 -2.31 11.28
C VAL A 374 -7.03 -0.93 11.10
N HIS A 375 -7.10 -0.15 12.17
CA HIS A 375 -7.77 1.16 12.18
C HIS A 375 -7.22 2.03 13.32
N MET A 376 -7.49 3.33 13.31
CA MET A 376 -7.29 4.17 14.50
C MET A 376 -8.30 3.80 15.61
N PRO A 377 -8.02 4.09 16.89
CA PRO A 377 -8.97 3.85 17.98
C PRO A 377 -10.35 4.44 17.67
N LEU A 378 -11.43 3.75 18.03
CA LEU A 378 -12.79 4.24 17.78
C LEU A 378 -13.23 5.16 18.93
N LEU A 379 -13.97 6.23 18.63
CA LEU A 379 -14.41 7.30 19.55
C LEU A 379 -15.44 6.89 20.64
N GLU A 380 -15.51 5.60 20.98
CA GLU A 380 -16.49 5.00 21.90
C GLU A 380 -17.96 5.02 21.45
N ASN A 381 -18.40 3.88 20.89
CA ASN A 381 -19.75 3.37 21.08
C ASN A 381 -19.60 2.00 21.77
N PHE A 382 -19.72 1.94 23.10
CA PHE A 382 -19.58 0.66 23.81
C PHE A 382 -20.81 -0.21 23.56
N ASN A 383 -20.78 -0.97 22.46
CA ASN A 383 -21.62 -2.15 22.30
C ASN A 383 -20.87 -3.38 22.88
N PRO A 384 -21.38 -4.02 23.94
CA PRO A 384 -20.80 -5.27 24.45
C PRO A 384 -20.85 -6.42 23.42
N LEU A 385 -21.75 -6.34 22.43
CA LEU A 385 -21.88 -7.27 21.30
C LEU A 385 -21.33 -6.72 19.99
N TRP A 386 -20.29 -5.87 20.05
CA TRP A 386 -19.63 -5.26 18.88
C TRP A 386 -19.21 -6.25 17.77
N TYR A 387 -19.01 -7.52 18.12
CA TYR A 387 -18.63 -8.59 17.21
C TYR A 387 -19.81 -9.20 16.43
N LYS A 388 -21.06 -8.89 16.83
CA LYS A 388 -22.30 -9.31 16.16
C LYS A 388 -22.88 -8.24 15.22
N ASP A 389 -22.38 -7.02 15.31
CA ASP A 389 -22.85 -5.94 14.44
C ASP A 389 -22.40 -6.21 13.00
N GLU A 390 -23.35 -6.62 12.15
CA GLU A 390 -23.11 -6.82 10.71
C GLU A 390 -22.93 -5.50 9.96
N GLN A 391 -23.42 -4.39 10.52
CA GLN A 391 -23.28 -3.06 9.93
C GLN A 391 -21.86 -2.52 10.14
N ASP A 392 -21.11 -2.42 9.03
CA ASP A 392 -19.81 -1.73 8.94
C ASP A 392 -19.87 -0.25 9.38
N ALA A 393 -21.06 0.30 9.66
CA ALA A 393 -21.28 1.68 10.11
C ALA A 393 -20.51 2.02 11.41
N SER A 394 -20.34 1.06 12.33
CA SER A 394 -19.53 1.25 13.55
C SER A 394 -18.03 1.41 13.28
N ARG A 395 -17.58 1.07 12.06
CA ARG A 395 -16.19 1.11 11.58
C ARG A 395 -16.00 2.09 10.42
N SER A 396 -16.97 2.96 10.16
CA SER A 396 -16.76 4.08 9.23
C SER A 396 -15.49 4.80 9.64
N ARG A 397 -14.69 5.27 8.67
CA ARG A 397 -13.50 6.07 8.97
C ARG A 397 -13.85 7.35 9.73
N GLU A 398 -15.13 7.73 9.71
CA GLU A 398 -15.71 8.84 10.46
C GLU A 398 -15.87 8.57 11.96
N SER A 399 -15.93 7.29 12.40
CA SER A 399 -16.02 6.91 13.83
C SER A 399 -14.66 6.70 14.49
N GLN A 400 -13.58 6.82 13.71
CA GLN A 400 -12.21 6.73 14.19
C GLN A 400 -11.76 8.04 14.86
N ASP A 401 -10.94 7.94 15.91
CA ASP A 401 -10.33 9.07 16.58
C ASP A 401 -9.20 9.66 15.71
N LEU A 402 -9.55 10.73 15.01
CA LEU A 402 -8.64 11.47 14.14
C LEU A 402 -7.87 12.55 14.88
N ASN A 403 -8.16 12.81 16.16
CA ASN A 403 -7.60 13.94 16.90
C ASN A 403 -6.07 13.98 16.90
N PRO A 404 -5.33 12.85 17.08
CA PRO A 404 -3.86 12.88 17.07
C PRO A 404 -3.26 13.40 15.75
N MET A 405 -3.96 13.20 14.64
CA MET A 405 -3.53 13.65 13.31
C MET A 405 -4.08 15.04 12.99
N MET A 406 -5.35 15.29 13.34
CA MET A 406 -6.03 16.56 13.13
C MET A 406 -5.36 17.70 13.88
N GLU A 407 -5.02 17.52 15.17
CA GLU A 407 -4.34 18.55 15.98
C GLU A 407 -3.04 19.03 15.32
N LYS A 408 -2.26 18.09 14.76
CA LYS A 408 -0.98 18.38 14.11
C LYS A 408 -1.16 19.07 12.75
N LEU A 409 -2.19 18.68 12.01
CA LEU A 409 -2.54 19.32 10.74
C LEU A 409 -3.12 20.72 10.95
N GLU A 410 -4.03 20.90 11.90
CA GLU A 410 -4.67 22.17 12.21
C GLU A 410 -3.64 23.22 12.63
N ARG A 411 -2.68 22.85 13.49
CA ARG A 411 -1.57 23.73 13.90
C ARG A 411 -0.75 24.29 12.73
N VAL A 412 -0.72 23.58 11.60
CA VAL A 412 0.09 23.94 10.43
C VAL A 412 -0.74 24.58 9.32
N TYR A 413 -1.97 24.12 9.16
CA TYR A 413 -2.84 24.46 8.04
C TYR A 413 -3.80 25.62 8.34
N LEU A 414 -4.06 25.90 9.62
CA LEU A 414 -4.84 27.06 10.05
C LEU A 414 -3.92 28.27 10.36
N PRO A 415 -4.44 29.51 10.24
CA PRO A 415 -3.71 30.71 10.67
C PRO A 415 -3.42 30.68 12.18
N PRO A 416 -2.27 31.23 12.63
CA PRO A 416 -1.90 31.28 14.05
C PRO A 416 -2.84 32.12 14.93
N ASP A 417 -3.52 33.14 14.37
CA ASP A 417 -4.51 33.95 15.09
C ASP A 417 -5.92 33.30 15.10
N GLY A 418 -6.05 32.06 14.61
CA GLY A 418 -7.32 31.38 14.37
C GLY A 418 -8.12 31.00 15.63
N ASP A 419 -7.52 31.06 16.82
CA ASP A 419 -8.20 30.77 18.09
C ASP A 419 -9.08 31.93 18.57
N MET A 420 -8.94 33.14 18.00
CA MET A 420 -9.67 34.33 18.44
C MET A 420 -11.07 34.48 17.82
N ASP A 421 -11.38 33.72 16.76
CA ASP A 421 -12.68 33.75 16.07
C ASP A 421 -13.09 32.31 15.70
N GLU A 422 -13.68 31.57 16.67
CA GLU A 422 -14.32 30.27 16.44
C GLU A 422 -15.41 30.32 15.33
N SER A 423 -15.86 31.53 14.97
CA SER A 423 -16.82 31.85 13.90
C SER A 423 -16.23 32.00 12.50
N ASN A 424 -14.94 31.76 12.27
CA ASN A 424 -14.37 31.87 10.92
C ASN A 424 -14.77 30.67 10.05
N GLU A 425 -15.81 30.86 9.24
CA GLU A 425 -16.37 29.86 8.31
C GLU A 425 -15.31 29.27 7.35
N TRP A 426 -14.26 30.02 7.00
CA TRP A 426 -13.15 29.52 6.18
C TRP A 426 -12.26 28.52 6.91
N ASN A 427 -12.11 28.63 8.24
CA ASN A 427 -11.41 27.62 9.03
C ASN A 427 -12.20 26.31 9.06
N GLU A 428 -13.53 26.38 9.08
CA GLU A 428 -14.37 25.18 8.98
C GLU A 428 -14.23 24.49 7.62
N GLU A 429 -14.17 25.26 6.53
CA GLU A 429 -13.87 24.72 5.19
C GLU A 429 -12.50 24.04 5.12
N ARG A 430 -11.47 24.62 5.76
CA ARG A 430 -10.15 23.99 5.88
C ARG A 430 -10.21 22.71 6.69
N ARG A 431 -10.94 22.67 7.82
CA ARG A 431 -11.14 21.45 8.62
C ARG A 431 -11.84 20.36 7.82
N LYS A 432 -12.84 20.70 6.99
CA LYS A 432 -13.47 19.73 6.07
C LYS A 432 -12.46 19.16 5.07
N ILE A 433 -11.55 19.97 4.53
CA ILE A 433 -10.47 19.51 3.64
C ILE A 433 -9.51 18.56 4.37
N LEU A 434 -9.09 18.91 5.58
CA LEU A 434 -8.21 18.06 6.40
C LEU A 434 -8.87 16.72 6.72
N ARG A 435 -10.14 16.73 7.16
CA ARG A 435 -10.91 15.51 7.42
C ARG A 435 -11.02 14.64 6.16
N LEU A 436 -11.41 15.24 5.03
CA LEU A 436 -11.49 14.54 3.74
C LEU A 436 -10.13 13.93 3.34
N ALA A 437 -9.03 14.65 3.56
CA ALA A 437 -7.69 14.15 3.28
C ALA A 437 -7.35 12.91 4.13
N LEU A 438 -7.69 12.94 5.41
CA LEU A 438 -7.50 11.82 6.33
C LEU A 438 -8.37 10.62 5.96
N THR A 439 -9.70 10.80 5.86
CA THR A 439 -10.66 9.70 5.73
C THR A 439 -10.63 9.05 4.35
N ASN A 440 -10.51 9.82 3.27
CA ASN A 440 -10.70 9.30 1.92
C ASN A 440 -9.38 8.92 1.24
N PHE A 441 -8.27 9.53 1.63
CA PHE A 441 -6.98 9.30 0.96
C PHE A 441 -5.91 8.70 1.84
N LEU A 442 -5.67 9.24 3.05
CA LEU A 442 -4.55 8.81 3.90
C LEU A 442 -4.84 7.53 4.67
N LEU A 443 -5.93 7.47 5.44
CA LEU A 443 -6.27 6.31 6.26
C LEU A 443 -6.40 5.01 5.46
N PRO A 444 -7.13 4.93 4.33
CA PRO A 444 -7.22 3.68 3.57
C PRO A 444 -5.85 3.16 3.13
N GLN A 445 -4.94 4.07 2.81
CA GLN A 445 -3.59 3.71 2.41
C GLN A 445 -2.75 3.29 3.61
N PHE A 446 -2.82 4.00 4.74
CA PHE A 446 -2.09 3.65 5.95
C PHE A 446 -2.57 2.34 6.58
N GLU A 447 -3.88 2.07 6.60
CA GLU A 447 -4.45 0.80 7.04
C GLU A 447 -3.88 -0.36 6.22
N ALA A 448 -3.84 -0.22 4.88
CA ALA A 448 -3.30 -1.22 3.97
C ALA A 448 -1.78 -1.39 4.09
N GLU A 449 -1.03 -0.29 4.19
CA GLU A 449 0.42 -0.29 4.40
C GLU A 449 0.78 -0.95 5.73
N CYS A 450 0.13 -0.54 6.82
CA CYS A 450 0.36 -1.07 8.15
C CYS A 450 0.05 -2.57 8.23
N ARG A 451 -1.03 -3.02 7.58
CA ARG A 451 -1.36 -4.45 7.51
C ARG A 451 -0.31 -5.25 6.74
N ARG A 452 0.25 -4.68 5.67
CA ARG A 452 1.34 -5.31 4.92
C ARG A 452 2.60 -5.42 5.77
N ASP A 453 2.99 -4.33 6.43
CA ASP A 453 4.17 -4.28 7.30
C ASP A 453 4.03 -5.26 8.48
N LEU A 454 2.83 -5.33 9.08
CA LEU A 454 2.53 -6.27 10.17
C LEU A 454 2.68 -7.73 9.72
N ARG A 455 2.21 -8.06 8.50
CA ARG A 455 2.39 -9.39 7.91
C ARG A 455 3.87 -9.70 7.67
N GLU A 456 4.63 -8.77 7.14
CA GLU A 456 6.05 -8.95 6.87
C GLU A 456 6.84 -9.17 8.17
N ALA A 457 6.65 -8.30 9.18
CA ALA A 457 7.29 -8.41 10.48
C ALA A 457 6.95 -9.74 11.17
N SER A 458 5.67 -10.10 11.18
CA SER A 458 5.22 -11.36 11.79
C SER A 458 5.77 -12.58 11.06
N THR A 459 5.85 -12.55 9.72
CA THR A 459 6.43 -13.64 8.92
C THR A 459 7.91 -13.82 9.23
N LYS A 460 8.68 -12.73 9.34
CA LYS A 460 10.10 -12.78 9.69
C LYS A 460 10.32 -13.44 11.07
N ILE A 461 9.53 -13.06 12.06
CA ILE A 461 9.59 -13.65 13.41
C ILE A 461 9.14 -15.12 13.39
N GLY A 462 8.10 -15.45 12.64
CA GLY A 462 7.64 -16.83 12.47
C GLY A 462 8.70 -17.74 11.86
N ILE A 463 9.41 -17.27 10.82
CA ILE A 463 10.53 -18.01 10.22
C ILE A 463 11.65 -18.20 11.23
N ALA A 464 12.02 -17.16 12.00
CA ALA A 464 13.03 -17.28 13.03
C ALA A 464 12.63 -18.27 14.14
N ALA A 465 11.37 -18.28 14.54
CA ALA A 465 10.85 -19.23 15.52
C ALA A 465 10.85 -20.67 14.97
N ALA A 466 10.42 -20.87 13.73
CA ALA A 466 10.46 -22.18 13.07
C ALA A 466 11.89 -22.70 12.89
N ALA A 467 12.82 -21.83 12.50
CA ALA A 467 14.24 -22.16 12.38
C ALA A 467 14.84 -22.57 13.73
N GLU A 468 14.47 -21.88 14.82
CA GLU A 468 14.92 -22.23 16.16
C GLU A 468 14.36 -23.58 16.64
N ASN A 469 13.09 -23.86 16.36
CA ASN A 469 12.49 -25.15 16.68
C ASN A 469 13.18 -26.28 15.89
N LEU A 470 13.40 -26.08 14.59
CA LEU A 470 14.12 -27.05 13.75
C LEU A 470 15.57 -27.23 14.22
N ARG A 471 16.24 -26.13 14.61
CA ARG A 471 17.60 -26.19 15.18
C ARG A 471 17.62 -26.98 16.47
N THR A 472 16.61 -26.81 17.33
CA THR A 472 16.50 -27.56 18.59
C THR A 472 16.37 -29.05 18.29
N MET A 473 15.44 -29.42 17.40
CA MET A 473 15.24 -30.80 16.95
C MET A 473 16.50 -31.40 16.31
N ALA A 474 17.20 -30.65 15.46
CA ALA A 474 18.42 -31.13 14.80
C ALA A 474 19.64 -31.23 15.74
N MET A 475 19.62 -30.53 16.87
CA MET A 475 20.67 -30.54 17.88
C MET A 475 20.38 -31.52 19.03
N GLU A 476 19.24 -32.21 19.00
CA GLU A 476 18.98 -33.31 19.91
C GLU A 476 19.99 -34.44 19.66
N GLY A 477 20.67 -34.84 20.73
CA GLY A 477 21.63 -35.93 20.67
C GLY A 477 20.94 -37.28 20.45
N PRO A 478 21.68 -38.30 19.96
CA PRO A 478 21.15 -39.65 19.82
C PRO A 478 20.53 -40.18 21.13
N TYR A 479 19.39 -40.87 21.00
CA TYR A 479 18.61 -41.41 22.13
C TYR A 479 19.41 -42.43 22.93
N ARG A 480 19.54 -42.25 24.26
CA ARG A 480 20.27 -43.19 25.13
C ARG A 480 19.30 -43.98 26.02
N PRO A 481 19.33 -45.32 25.97
CA PRO A 481 18.49 -46.17 26.81
C PRO A 481 18.68 -45.91 28.31
N SER A 482 17.59 -46.04 29.08
CA SER A 482 17.56 -45.70 30.52
C SER A 482 18.57 -46.50 31.34
N HIS A 483 18.81 -47.76 30.99
CA HIS A 483 19.76 -48.63 31.69
C HIS A 483 21.23 -48.27 31.44
N LEU A 484 21.52 -47.48 30.38
CA LEU A 484 22.87 -47.02 30.02
C LEU A 484 23.16 -45.56 30.45
N LEU A 485 22.20 -44.90 31.11
CA LEU A 485 22.36 -43.50 31.56
C LEU A 485 23.41 -43.34 32.67
N GLY A 486 23.65 -44.38 33.47
CA GLY A 486 24.69 -44.39 34.52
C GLY A 486 26.11 -44.66 34.02
N GLU A 487 26.26 -45.07 32.76
CA GLU A 487 27.54 -45.43 32.16
C GLU A 487 28.14 -44.30 31.32
N ASN A 488 29.47 -44.24 31.23
CA ASN A 488 30.15 -43.22 30.45
C ASN A 488 29.82 -43.36 28.96
N ARG A 489 29.34 -42.28 28.34
CA ARG A 489 28.97 -42.21 26.91
C ARG A 489 30.12 -42.59 25.95
N PHE A 490 31.37 -42.46 26.40
CA PHE A 490 32.55 -42.84 25.62
C PHE A 490 32.89 -44.33 25.66
N LEU A 491 32.31 -45.09 26.61
CA LEU A 491 32.51 -46.54 26.73
C LEU A 491 31.52 -47.31 25.85
N VAL A 492 30.27 -46.84 25.79
CA VAL A 492 29.22 -47.41 24.93
C VAL A 492 28.64 -46.26 24.08
N PRO A 493 29.16 -46.04 22.87
CA PRO A 493 28.61 -45.04 21.95
C PRO A 493 27.16 -45.37 21.63
N THR A 494 26.29 -44.37 21.73
CA THR A 494 24.86 -44.54 21.42
C THR A 494 24.59 -44.95 19.97
N GLY A 495 25.54 -44.68 19.07
CA GLY A 495 25.45 -45.07 17.66
C GLY A 495 25.44 -46.57 17.46
N ASP A 496 26.10 -47.34 18.34
CA ASP A 496 26.33 -48.77 18.16
C ASP A 496 25.28 -49.63 18.89
N LEU A 497 24.06 -49.11 19.08
CA LEU A 497 23.00 -49.82 19.80
C LEU A 497 21.96 -50.35 18.81
N PRO A 498 21.62 -51.64 18.83
CA PRO A 498 20.51 -52.17 18.03
C PRO A 498 19.18 -51.68 18.61
N ILE A 499 18.28 -51.22 17.75
CA ILE A 499 17.00 -50.59 18.15
C ILE A 499 15.85 -51.24 17.39
N VAL A 500 14.73 -51.47 18.06
CA VAL A 500 13.46 -51.79 17.38
C VAL A 500 12.54 -50.57 17.40
N GLY A 501 12.25 -50.03 16.23
CA GLY A 501 11.25 -48.97 16.05
C GLY A 501 9.86 -49.55 15.85
N VAL A 502 8.86 -48.98 16.52
CA VAL A 502 7.46 -49.41 16.44
C VAL A 502 6.58 -48.25 15.99
N CYS A 503 5.97 -48.41 14.83
CA CYS A 503 4.98 -47.47 14.30
C CYS A 503 3.57 -48.01 14.55
N CYS A 504 2.86 -47.37 15.47
CA CYS A 504 1.46 -47.68 15.75
C CYS A 504 0.57 -46.71 14.97
N ALA A 505 -0.21 -47.24 14.03
CA ALA A 505 -1.15 -46.45 13.27
C ALA A 505 -2.29 -45.93 14.15
N SER A 506 -2.77 -44.71 13.86
CA SER A 506 -3.94 -44.14 14.54
C SER A 506 -5.26 -44.76 14.05
N ASP A 507 -5.32 -45.30 12.83
CA ASP A 507 -6.50 -45.98 12.30
C ASP A 507 -6.43 -47.48 12.66
N PRO A 508 -7.45 -48.05 13.35
CA PRO A 508 -7.53 -49.49 13.62
C PRO A 508 -7.50 -50.39 12.38
N LYS A 509 -7.72 -49.84 11.18
CA LYS A 509 -7.65 -50.55 9.90
C LYS A 509 -6.24 -50.70 9.35
N GLU A 510 -5.29 -49.94 9.88
CA GLU A 510 -3.90 -50.01 9.46
C GLU A 510 -3.13 -50.99 10.35
N ALA A 511 -2.12 -51.65 9.78
CA ALA A 511 -1.26 -52.56 10.51
C ALA A 511 -0.26 -51.78 11.38
N THR A 512 0.12 -52.35 12.52
CA THR A 512 1.23 -51.85 13.33
C THR A 512 2.51 -52.53 12.88
N TYR A 513 3.58 -51.78 12.69
CA TYR A 513 4.85 -52.30 12.20
C TYR A 513 5.94 -52.18 13.27
N LEU A 514 6.72 -53.25 13.44
CA LEU A 514 7.94 -53.26 14.21
C LEU A 514 9.10 -53.51 13.24
N ALA A 515 10.15 -52.71 13.32
CA ALA A 515 11.33 -52.83 12.48
C ALA A 515 12.58 -52.82 13.35
N SER A 516 13.43 -53.83 13.20
CA SER A 516 14.72 -53.90 13.85
C SER A 516 15.75 -53.14 13.03
N THR A 517 16.64 -52.44 13.71
CA THR A 517 17.77 -51.72 13.15
C THR A 517 19.03 -52.15 13.87
N THR A 518 20.10 -52.39 13.10
CA THR A 518 21.39 -52.80 13.62
C THR A 518 22.15 -51.61 14.20
N GLU A 519 23.29 -51.90 14.83
CA GLU A 519 24.25 -50.92 15.38
C GLU A 519 24.77 -49.91 14.36
N GLN A 520 24.63 -50.16 13.06
CA GLN A 520 25.05 -49.22 12.00
C GLN A 520 23.86 -48.46 11.40
N GLY A 521 22.65 -48.63 11.96
CA GLY A 521 21.41 -48.07 11.45
C GLY A 521 20.88 -48.77 10.19
N GLU A 522 21.39 -49.96 9.85
CA GLU A 522 20.87 -50.75 8.74
C GLU A 522 19.57 -51.47 9.17
N LEU A 523 18.62 -51.60 8.25
CA LEU A 523 17.39 -52.33 8.52
C LEU A 523 17.71 -53.83 8.66
N GLY A 524 17.37 -54.39 9.81
CA GLY A 524 17.36 -55.83 10.04
C GLY A 524 16.07 -56.46 9.52
N ASP A 525 15.32 -57.12 10.41
CA ASP A 525 14.02 -57.72 10.08
C ASP A 525 12.85 -56.81 10.52
N HIS A 526 11.65 -57.09 9.99
CA HIS A 526 10.43 -56.38 10.36
C HIS A 526 9.23 -57.33 10.51
N ILE A 527 8.33 -57.00 11.42
CA ILE A 527 7.10 -57.73 11.65
C ILE A 527 5.89 -56.79 11.60
N ALA A 528 4.87 -57.20 10.85
CA ALA A 528 3.60 -56.51 10.78
C ALA A 528 2.56 -57.22 11.64
N ILE A 529 1.89 -56.45 12.50
CA ILE A 529 0.69 -56.86 13.24
C ILE A 529 -0.51 -56.41 12.41
N PRO A 530 -1.25 -57.34 11.77
CA PRO A 530 -2.38 -56.99 10.91
C PRO A 530 -3.48 -56.26 11.68
N SER A 531 -4.25 -55.44 10.95
CA SER A 531 -5.41 -54.73 11.49
C SER A 531 -6.40 -55.69 12.16
N GLY A 532 -6.83 -55.37 13.38
CA GLY A 532 -7.77 -56.19 14.16
C GLY A 532 -7.13 -57.32 14.97
N THR A 533 -5.85 -57.64 14.75
CA THR A 533 -5.11 -58.60 15.58
C THR A 533 -4.47 -57.86 16.76
N ARG A 534 -4.67 -58.36 17.97
CA ARG A 534 -4.04 -57.80 19.17
C ARG A 534 -2.64 -58.39 19.32
N ILE A 535 -1.70 -57.59 19.80
CA ILE A 535 -0.36 -58.09 20.13
C ILE A 535 -0.39 -59.19 21.21
N ASP A 536 -1.43 -59.21 22.04
CA ASP A 536 -1.65 -60.23 23.09
C ASP A 536 -2.12 -61.59 22.53
N ASP A 537 -2.46 -61.69 21.24
CA ASP A 537 -2.85 -62.97 20.65
C ASP A 537 -1.70 -63.96 20.85
N PRO A 538 -1.91 -65.17 21.42
CA PRO A 538 -0.86 -66.15 21.67
C PRO A 538 0.03 -66.42 20.45
N LYS A 539 -0.55 -66.44 19.25
CA LYS A 539 0.22 -66.66 18.01
C LYS A 539 1.06 -65.46 17.62
N MET A 540 0.59 -64.25 17.91
CA MET A 540 1.28 -63.01 17.56
C MET A 540 2.36 -62.65 18.59
N SER A 541 2.05 -62.80 19.88
CA SER A 541 2.97 -62.61 20.99
C SER A 541 4.21 -63.50 20.87
N GLU A 542 4.04 -64.79 20.56
CA GLU A 542 5.18 -65.68 20.31
C GLU A 542 6.03 -65.22 19.12
N ARG A 543 5.41 -64.80 18.00
CA ARG A 543 6.15 -64.25 16.86
C ARG A 543 6.93 -62.97 17.21
N VAL A 544 6.35 -62.10 18.03
CA VAL A 544 7.02 -60.88 18.49
C VAL A 544 8.16 -61.22 19.45
N ILE A 545 7.98 -62.19 20.35
CA ILE A 545 9.04 -62.66 21.25
C ILE A 545 10.20 -63.26 20.45
N THR A 546 9.94 -64.15 19.48
CA THR A 546 10.98 -64.70 18.61
C THR A 546 11.73 -63.60 17.86
N PHE A 547 11.01 -62.62 17.33
CA PHE A 547 11.59 -61.46 16.66
C PHE A 547 12.50 -60.64 17.59
N LEU A 548 12.06 -60.36 18.83
CA LEU A 548 12.85 -59.62 19.81
C LEU A 548 14.11 -60.39 20.25
N ILE A 549 14.00 -61.72 20.42
CA ILE A 549 15.14 -62.59 20.76
C ILE A 549 16.17 -62.61 19.63
N GLN A 550 15.74 -62.63 18.37
CA GLN A 550 16.67 -62.58 17.22
C GLN A 550 17.33 -61.21 17.07
N ALA A 551 16.58 -60.14 17.28
CA ALA A 551 17.07 -58.77 17.12
C ALA A 551 17.93 -58.28 18.30
N ARG A 552 17.77 -58.85 19.50
CA ARG A 552 18.42 -58.44 20.77
C ARG A 552 18.55 -56.91 20.93
N PRO A 553 17.48 -56.12 20.74
CA PRO A 553 17.57 -54.67 20.80
C PRO A 553 17.95 -54.19 22.20
N SER A 554 18.74 -53.12 22.26
CA SER A 554 18.99 -52.38 23.50
C SER A 554 17.76 -51.57 23.92
N VAL A 555 16.95 -51.11 22.96
CA VAL A 555 15.69 -50.40 23.25
C VAL A 555 14.64 -50.66 22.18
N VAL A 556 13.38 -50.74 22.60
CA VAL A 556 12.20 -50.70 21.75
C VAL A 556 11.56 -49.32 21.87
N VAL A 557 11.37 -48.65 20.74
CA VAL A 557 10.90 -47.27 20.68
C VAL A 557 9.53 -47.23 20.01
N VAL A 558 8.51 -46.74 20.71
CA VAL A 558 7.13 -46.69 20.21
C VAL A 558 6.75 -45.25 19.87
N GLY A 559 6.37 -45.02 18.60
CA GLY A 559 5.87 -43.73 18.15
C GLY A 559 4.53 -43.35 18.80
N THR A 560 4.40 -42.09 19.20
CA THR A 560 3.18 -41.53 19.79
C THR A 560 2.02 -41.29 18.82
N GLY A 561 2.22 -41.45 17.51
CA GLY A 561 1.25 -41.11 16.46
C GLY A 561 -0.10 -41.83 16.58
N GLY A 562 -0.13 -43.02 17.18
CA GLY A 562 -1.35 -43.80 17.48
C GLY A 562 -2.10 -43.37 18.75
N GLY A 563 -1.63 -42.34 19.46
CA GLY A 563 -2.29 -41.78 20.65
C GLY A 563 -2.48 -42.80 21.78
N LEU A 564 -3.74 -43.09 22.14
CA LEU A 564 -4.07 -44.06 23.19
C LEU A 564 -3.61 -45.49 22.81
N ALA A 565 -3.68 -45.84 21.53
CA ALA A 565 -3.28 -47.16 21.05
C ALA A 565 -1.77 -47.37 21.24
N SER A 566 -0.94 -46.38 20.93
CA SER A 566 0.50 -46.41 21.20
C SER A 566 0.80 -46.64 22.68
N ARG A 567 0.12 -45.94 23.60
CA ARG A 567 0.32 -46.11 25.05
C ARG A 567 -0.04 -47.52 25.53
N LEU A 568 -1.13 -48.08 25.01
CA LEU A 568 -1.53 -49.45 25.34
C LEU A 568 -0.54 -50.47 24.77
N LEU A 569 -0.05 -50.24 23.55
CA LEU A 569 0.95 -51.07 22.89
C LEU A 569 2.27 -51.07 23.65
N THR A 570 2.76 -49.92 24.12
CA THR A 570 3.98 -49.80 24.92
C THR A 570 3.93 -50.65 26.18
N ARG A 571 2.81 -50.62 26.93
CA ARG A 571 2.67 -51.42 28.16
C ARG A 571 2.78 -52.92 27.87
N LYS A 572 2.09 -53.37 26.82
CA LYS A 572 2.08 -54.78 26.40
C LYS A 572 3.43 -55.22 25.84
N LEU A 573 4.09 -54.36 25.07
CA LEU A 573 5.44 -54.59 24.60
C LEU A 573 6.42 -54.69 25.78
N GLY A 574 6.23 -53.89 26.84
CA GLY A 574 7.00 -54.02 28.08
C GLY A 574 6.90 -55.43 28.68
N ASP A 575 5.69 -55.97 28.77
CA ASP A 575 5.45 -57.34 29.26
C ASP A 575 6.12 -58.39 28.34
N LEU A 576 6.00 -58.23 27.02
CA LEU A 576 6.60 -59.14 26.04
C LEU A 576 8.13 -59.07 26.00
N VAL A 577 8.71 -57.87 26.14
CA VAL A 577 10.16 -57.68 26.24
C VAL A 577 10.69 -58.33 27.51
N THR A 578 9.99 -58.17 28.64
CA THR A 578 10.37 -58.85 29.89
C THR A 578 10.40 -60.36 29.71
N GLN A 579 9.36 -60.93 29.09
CA GLN A 579 9.32 -62.36 28.77
C GLN A 579 10.44 -62.80 27.81
N ALA A 580 10.72 -62.01 26.77
CA ALA A 580 11.80 -62.30 25.81
C ALA A 580 13.17 -62.28 26.49
N THR A 581 13.43 -61.27 27.33
CA THR A 581 14.67 -61.12 28.08
C THR A 581 14.85 -62.25 29.10
N GLU A 582 13.81 -62.63 29.83
CA GLU A 582 13.85 -63.77 30.76
C GLU A 582 14.13 -65.09 30.03
N ARG A 583 13.46 -65.34 28.89
CA ARG A 583 13.68 -66.55 28.08
C ARG A 583 15.12 -66.65 27.57
N TRP A 584 15.70 -65.54 27.13
CA TRP A 584 17.08 -65.49 26.64
C TRP A 584 18.10 -65.65 27.77
N ASN A 585 17.93 -64.94 28.88
CA ASN A 585 18.89 -64.95 29.98
C ASN A 585 18.87 -66.29 30.74
N ASN A 586 17.73 -67.00 30.76
CA ASN A 586 17.58 -68.32 31.36
C ASN A 586 17.74 -69.49 30.36
N ARG A 587 18.25 -69.24 29.15
CA ARG A 587 18.29 -70.25 28.07
C ARG A 587 19.08 -71.53 28.41
N PHE A 588 20.04 -71.42 29.34
CA PHE A 588 20.87 -72.54 29.80
C PHE A 588 20.47 -73.08 31.18
N VAL A 589 19.40 -72.54 31.78
CA VAL A 589 18.90 -73.00 33.08
C VAL A 589 17.90 -74.14 32.85
N GLN A 590 18.25 -75.34 33.32
CA GLN A 590 17.37 -76.51 33.28
C GLN A 590 16.17 -76.26 34.20
N ALA A 591 14.94 -76.34 33.66
CA ALA A 591 13.74 -76.18 34.48
C ALA A 591 13.50 -77.46 35.30
N GLN A 592 12.93 -77.33 36.50
CA GLN A 592 12.73 -78.48 37.42
C GLN A 592 11.82 -79.58 36.85
N ASP A 593 10.97 -79.25 35.87
CA ASP A 593 10.00 -80.16 35.25
C ASP A 593 10.35 -80.53 33.79
N GLU A 594 11.53 -80.16 33.32
CA GLU A 594 11.95 -80.38 31.93
C GLU A 594 12.81 -81.64 31.79
N ASP A 595 12.51 -82.44 30.77
CA ASP A 595 13.26 -83.65 30.47
C ASP A 595 14.53 -83.36 29.65
N ASP A 596 15.44 -84.35 29.62
CA ASP A 596 16.77 -84.17 29.02
C ASP A 596 16.67 -83.90 27.49
N GLU A 597 15.64 -84.40 26.80
CA GLU A 597 15.44 -84.19 25.36
C GLU A 597 14.98 -82.75 25.02
N ASP A 598 14.06 -82.18 25.80
CA ASP A 598 13.62 -80.79 25.63
C ASP A 598 14.74 -79.80 25.98
N PHE A 599 15.52 -80.10 27.02
CA PHE A 599 16.69 -79.31 27.40
C PHE A 599 17.79 -79.34 26.31
N GLU A 600 18.11 -80.52 25.78
CA GLU A 600 19.09 -80.67 24.69
C GLU A 600 18.66 -79.96 23.40
N THR A 601 17.36 -79.99 23.08
CA THR A 601 16.81 -79.31 21.91
C THR A 601 16.94 -77.80 22.05
N ARG A 602 16.60 -77.26 23.23
CA ARG A 602 16.72 -75.84 23.54
C ARG A 602 18.18 -75.37 23.54
N ILE A 603 19.11 -76.13 24.12
CA ILE A 603 20.54 -75.80 24.03
C ILE A 603 20.99 -75.78 22.57
N ARG A 604 20.59 -76.78 21.76
CA ARG A 604 20.98 -76.85 20.34
C ARG A 604 20.52 -75.64 19.55
N ASP A 605 19.34 -75.10 19.84
CA ASP A 605 18.77 -73.92 19.17
C ASP A 605 19.51 -72.61 19.53
N TYR A 606 20.22 -72.58 20.67
CA TYR A 606 20.96 -71.40 21.16
C TYR A 606 22.50 -71.54 21.15
N ALA A 607 23.05 -72.68 20.70
CA ALA A 607 24.47 -73.03 20.82
C ALA A 607 25.43 -72.31 19.84
N HIS A 608 25.07 -71.14 19.33
CA HIS A 608 25.95 -70.33 18.48
C HIS A 608 26.17 -68.93 19.07
N GLU A 609 27.44 -68.67 19.40
CA GLU A 609 28.11 -67.42 19.81
C GLU A 609 28.44 -67.23 21.30
N ASP A 610 29.67 -66.74 21.49
CA ASP A 610 30.56 -66.57 22.65
C ASP A 610 29.94 -66.44 24.07
N ASP A 611 30.46 -67.27 24.98
CA ASP A 611 30.07 -67.48 26.39
C ASP A 611 30.31 -66.29 27.36
N ASP A 612 30.74 -65.13 26.87
CA ASP A 612 31.14 -63.96 27.70
C ASP A 612 30.13 -62.78 27.64
N GLU A 613 28.93 -62.95 27.07
CA GLU A 613 27.94 -61.87 26.93
C GLU A 613 27.22 -61.51 28.25
N GLU A 614 27.21 -60.23 28.59
CA GLU A 614 26.37 -59.67 29.66
C GLU A 614 24.88 -60.03 29.47
N PRO A 615 24.09 -60.14 30.57
CA PRO A 615 22.67 -60.41 30.46
C PRO A 615 22.00 -59.35 29.59
N TRP A 616 21.25 -59.79 28.59
CA TRP A 616 20.54 -58.88 27.68
C TRP A 616 19.58 -58.01 28.49
N LYS A 617 19.64 -56.70 28.28
CA LYS A 617 18.75 -55.70 28.88
C LYS A 617 18.09 -54.89 27.79
N CYS A 618 16.79 -54.68 27.92
CA CYS A 618 16.01 -53.91 26.96
C CYS A 618 14.92 -53.12 27.69
N ASN A 619 14.71 -51.87 27.28
CA ASN A 619 13.61 -51.01 27.74
C ASN A 619 12.65 -50.69 26.59
N VAL A 620 11.41 -50.35 26.95
CA VAL A 620 10.38 -49.92 26.00
C VAL A 620 9.97 -48.50 26.35
N ASP A 621 10.19 -47.57 25.43
CA ASP A 621 9.90 -46.14 25.65
C ASP A 621 9.00 -45.56 24.56
N LEU A 622 8.24 -44.54 24.94
CA LEU A 622 7.45 -43.73 24.02
C LEU A 622 8.32 -42.57 23.51
N VAL A 623 8.35 -42.38 22.20
CA VAL A 623 9.03 -41.24 21.57
C VAL A 623 8.04 -40.45 20.75
N GLU A 624 8.12 -39.13 20.91
CA GLU A 624 7.35 -38.20 20.10
C GLU A 624 7.81 -38.28 18.64
N ASP A 625 6.97 -38.86 17.80
CA ASP A 625 7.10 -38.97 16.35
C ASP A 625 6.33 -37.86 15.63
N ASN A 626 5.76 -36.91 16.38
CA ASN A 626 5.06 -35.75 15.87
C ASN A 626 6.05 -34.74 15.28
N VAL A 627 6.56 -35.03 14.08
CA VAL A 627 7.10 -33.99 13.20
C VAL A 627 5.92 -33.35 12.48
N ALA A 628 5.20 -32.47 13.19
CA ALA A 628 4.08 -31.70 12.65
C ALA A 628 4.24 -30.21 12.96
#